data_AF-A0AAW0XFG7-F1
#
_entry.id   AF-A0AAW0XFG7-F1
#
_cell.length_a   1.000
_cell.length_b   1.000
_cell.length_c   1.000
_cell.angle_alpha   90.00
_cell.angle_beta   90.00
_cell.angle_gamma   90.00
#
_symmetry.space_group_name_H-M   'P 1'
#
loop_
_entity.id
_entity.type
_entity.pdbx_description
1 polymer ?
#
loop_
_entity_poly.entity_id
_entity_poly.type
_entity_poly.pdbx_seq_one_letter_code
_entity_poly.pdbx_strand_id
1 'polypeptide(L)'
;MKENYGVATLPITSPKHIPVGQLTVHYMVVYPMEYGGDMSVSYAHHWKDSWKGLEVGHRGAGNSYHSESKSCANIRENTVASLKYAAEKGADMVEFDVQLSKDLVPVIYHDFHACIALKRKKEQDKTDLLEIPIKDLTLSQLQAPQDLSHLLEGTPCDILTYCDHEDMVYHKKEQGLSRFCDEEFEDHQPFPTLQRALECVPLTCGFNVEVKWTMQLRDGTYELQHPFELNHFMDLIIKMILEHSGKRKIVFSCFHPDICTMLRLKQNRYPVMFLTQGISEVWPPYEDQRTSSIPHAILYAVNADILGINVHTEDLMRDHTQMKIALDNNLIVFCWGDDNNDQENIKFLKKAGLHGIIYDKIDEYNTKVKKESIFLCEEREAEEEMMNASQAEGAVITKSSTSVCLQSTGGMANFSEMAAPLASESDFGKPASLNGTQNIATTSSHCMDKVECNGDHCQCSHCKPTSFSGILTSE
;
A
#
# COMPACT_ATOMS: atom_id res chain seq x y z
N MET A 1 12.74 -5.71 -25.22
CA MET A 1 12.62 -4.75 -24.11
C MET A 1 13.98 -4.13 -23.90
N LYS A 2 14.07 -2.83 -23.58
CA LYS A 2 15.37 -2.24 -23.22
C LYS A 2 15.78 -2.83 -21.88
N GLU A 3 17.05 -3.17 -21.72
CA GLU A 3 17.57 -3.56 -20.40
C GLU A 3 17.48 -2.33 -19.49
N ASN A 4 16.71 -2.44 -18.39
CA ASN A 4 16.55 -1.35 -17.44
C ASN A 4 17.58 -1.36 -16.35
N TYR A 5 18.40 -2.39 -16.30
CA TYR A 5 19.50 -2.55 -15.37
C TYR A 5 20.79 -2.62 -16.15
N GLY A 6 21.85 -2.06 -15.58
CA GLY A 6 23.15 -2.10 -16.22
C GLY A 6 24.27 -1.85 -15.23
N VAL A 7 25.48 -2.09 -15.71
CA VAL A 7 26.71 -1.81 -14.99
C VAL A 7 27.52 -0.80 -15.80
N ALA A 8 27.81 0.34 -15.19
CA ALA A 8 28.70 1.34 -15.75
C ALA A 8 30.04 1.28 -15.03
N THR A 9 31.12 1.02 -15.77
CA THR A 9 32.47 0.99 -15.22
C THR A 9 33.29 2.11 -15.82
N LEU A 10 33.76 3.01 -14.96
CA LEU A 10 34.49 4.22 -15.33
C LEU A 10 35.86 4.22 -14.65
N PRO A 11 36.96 4.55 -15.37
CA PRO A 11 38.26 4.74 -14.75
C PRO A 11 38.26 6.03 -13.92
N ILE A 12 38.77 5.96 -12.70
CA ILE A 12 39.10 7.14 -11.90
C ILE A 12 40.48 7.60 -12.37
N THR A 13 40.58 8.83 -12.86
CA THR A 13 41.84 9.38 -13.38
C THR A 13 42.38 10.49 -12.50
N SER A 14 43.70 10.56 -12.37
CA SER A 14 44.38 11.72 -11.77
C SER A 14 44.22 12.96 -12.67
N PRO A 15 44.55 14.17 -12.18
CA PRO A 15 44.58 15.38 -13.01
C PRO A 15 45.50 15.29 -14.25
N LYS A 16 46.38 14.28 -14.33
CA LYS A 16 47.24 13.99 -15.49
C LYS A 16 46.65 12.94 -16.43
N HIS A 17 45.36 12.61 -16.30
CA HIS A 17 44.66 11.55 -17.05
C HIS A 17 45.27 10.14 -16.90
N ILE A 18 46.03 9.90 -15.83
CA ILE A 18 46.55 8.57 -15.50
C ILE A 18 45.47 7.83 -14.70
N PRO A 19 45.05 6.61 -15.08
CA PRO A 19 44.13 5.79 -14.28
C PRO A 19 44.74 5.48 -12.90
N VAL A 20 44.00 5.81 -11.84
CA VAL A 20 44.38 5.55 -10.43
C VAL A 20 43.41 4.61 -9.72
N GLY A 21 42.28 4.31 -10.35
CA GLY A 21 41.28 3.40 -9.81
C GLY A 21 40.16 3.14 -10.81
N GLN A 22 39.15 2.42 -10.35
CA GLN A 22 37.96 2.08 -11.13
C GLN A 22 36.73 2.28 -10.26
N LEU A 23 35.71 2.92 -10.81
CA LEU A 23 34.38 3.04 -10.22
C LEU A 23 33.43 2.15 -11.02
N THR A 24 32.76 1.23 -10.32
CA THR A 24 31.70 0.40 -10.90
C THR A 24 30.38 0.79 -10.25
N VAL A 25 29.41 1.18 -11.07
CA VAL A 25 28.06 1.58 -10.64
C VAL A 25 27.05 0.65 -11.28
N HIS A 26 26.26 -0.01 -10.45
CA HIS A 26 25.05 -0.71 -10.87
C HIS A 26 23.93 0.33 -10.91
N TYR A 27 23.18 0.38 -12.00
CA TYR A 27 22.11 1.36 -12.16
C TYR A 27 20.84 0.70 -12.67
N MET A 28 19.72 1.36 -12.37
CA MET A 28 18.40 1.06 -12.90
C MET A 28 17.82 2.32 -13.53
N VAL A 29 17.20 2.19 -14.70
CA VAL A 29 16.52 3.29 -15.39
C VAL A 29 15.02 3.22 -15.12
N VAL A 30 14.47 4.29 -14.54
CA VAL A 30 13.03 4.45 -14.31
C VAL A 30 12.44 5.33 -15.39
N TYR A 31 11.50 4.79 -16.16
CA TYR A 31 10.79 5.54 -17.19
C TYR A 31 9.49 6.14 -16.65
N PRO A 32 9.06 7.30 -17.18
CA PRO A 32 7.72 7.82 -16.90
C PRO A 32 6.64 6.81 -17.26
N MET A 33 5.63 6.67 -16.40
CA MET A 33 4.46 5.84 -16.68
C MET A 33 3.56 6.52 -17.71
N GLU A 34 3.05 5.76 -18.67
CA GLU A 34 2.01 6.23 -19.61
C GLU A 34 0.64 6.25 -18.90
N TYR A 35 0.42 7.25 -18.05
CA TYR A 35 -0.84 7.42 -17.32
C TYR A 35 -1.50 8.76 -17.66
N GLY A 36 -2.75 8.70 -18.12
CA GLY A 36 -3.54 9.86 -18.50
C GLY A 36 -4.41 10.45 -17.39
N GLY A 37 -4.32 9.93 -16.15
CA GLY A 37 -5.11 10.41 -15.02
C GLY A 37 -4.46 11.56 -14.24
N ASP A 38 -5.18 12.05 -13.25
CA ASP A 38 -4.78 13.22 -12.46
C ASP A 38 -3.78 12.86 -11.34
N MET A 39 -2.67 13.60 -11.28
CA MET A 39 -1.62 13.51 -10.26
C MET A 39 -1.46 14.82 -9.46
N SER A 40 -2.47 15.71 -9.51
CA SER A 40 -2.45 17.01 -8.84
C SER A 40 -2.45 16.91 -7.31
N VAL A 41 -3.03 15.84 -6.75
CA VAL A 41 -3.09 15.60 -5.30
C VAL A 41 -2.01 14.61 -4.89
N SER A 42 -1.13 15.04 -3.98
CA SER A 42 -0.06 14.23 -3.43
C SER A 42 -0.32 13.88 -1.96
N TYR A 43 -0.16 12.61 -1.60
CA TYR A 43 -0.07 12.15 -0.21
C TYR A 43 1.29 11.51 0.11
N ALA A 44 2.30 11.69 -0.74
CA ALA A 44 3.62 11.06 -0.59
C ALA A 44 4.22 11.22 0.82
N HIS A 45 3.97 12.36 1.47
CA HIS A 45 4.45 12.70 2.82
C HIS A 45 3.31 12.97 3.82
N HIS A 46 2.07 12.64 3.47
CA HIS A 46 0.92 12.96 4.30
C HIS A 46 0.68 11.87 5.34
N TRP A 47 0.89 12.22 6.61
CA TRP A 47 0.50 11.43 7.76
C TRP A 47 -0.04 12.37 8.84
N LYS A 48 -1.22 12.07 9.41
CA LYS A 48 -1.78 12.92 10.47
C LYS A 48 -1.17 12.56 11.83
N ASP A 49 -0.97 13.56 12.68
CA ASP A 49 -0.50 13.35 14.06
C ASP A 49 -1.43 12.48 14.90
N SER A 50 -2.72 12.42 14.54
CA SER A 50 -3.72 11.55 15.16
C SER A 50 -3.55 10.07 14.78
N TRP A 51 -2.87 9.76 13.68
CA TRP A 51 -2.69 8.40 13.16
C TRP A 51 -1.51 7.72 13.87
N LYS A 52 -1.74 7.31 15.12
CA LYS A 52 -0.75 6.59 15.94
C LYS A 52 -1.31 5.25 16.40
N GLY A 53 -0.47 4.22 16.36
CA GLY A 53 -0.84 2.88 16.78
C GLY A 53 -1.99 2.28 15.97
N LEU A 54 -2.02 2.54 14.65
CA LEU A 54 -2.98 1.91 13.74
C LEU A 54 -2.87 0.39 13.83
N GLU A 55 -4.00 -0.30 13.86
CA GLU A 55 -4.04 -1.77 13.81
C GLU A 55 -4.24 -2.19 12.36
N VAL A 56 -3.28 -2.94 11.84
CA VAL A 56 -3.23 -3.38 10.45
C VAL A 56 -3.38 -4.90 10.40
N GLY A 57 -4.40 -5.39 9.71
CA GLY A 57 -4.64 -6.83 9.59
C GLY A 57 -3.68 -7.46 8.60
N HIS A 58 -2.77 -8.30 9.08
CA HIS A 58 -1.80 -9.00 8.25
C HIS A 58 -2.50 -9.99 7.31
N ARG A 59 -2.31 -9.85 5.99
CA ARG A 59 -3.03 -10.65 4.97
C ARG A 59 -4.56 -10.69 5.18
N GLY A 60 -5.12 -9.65 5.80
CA GLY A 60 -6.48 -9.61 6.36
C GLY A 60 -6.58 -10.16 7.78
N ALA A 61 -7.19 -11.33 7.95
CA ALA A 61 -7.46 -12.00 9.22
C ALA A 61 -6.22 -12.66 9.85
N GLY A 62 -5.12 -12.74 9.12
CA GLY A 62 -3.86 -13.29 9.57
C GLY A 62 -3.39 -14.51 8.79
N ASN A 63 -2.19 -14.97 9.14
CA ASN A 63 -1.56 -16.14 8.55
C ASN A 63 -2.44 -17.40 8.72
N SER A 64 -2.69 -18.11 7.62
CA SER A 64 -3.47 -19.36 7.58
C SER A 64 -2.64 -20.60 7.89
N TYR A 65 -1.32 -20.48 7.78
CA TYR A 65 -0.36 -21.56 7.74
C TYR A 65 0.73 -21.28 8.77
N HIS A 66 0.60 -21.92 9.92
CA HIS A 66 1.60 -21.83 10.98
C HIS A 66 1.85 -23.21 11.55
N SER A 67 3.08 -23.45 12.00
CA SER A 67 3.50 -24.68 12.70
C SER A 67 2.68 -25.03 13.95
N GLU A 68 1.84 -24.13 14.44
CA GLU A 68 0.88 -24.28 15.55
C GLU A 68 -0.54 -23.91 15.09
N SER A 69 -1.48 -24.86 15.02
CA SER A 69 -2.84 -24.63 14.51
C SER A 69 -3.58 -23.48 15.20
N LYS A 70 -3.32 -23.28 16.50
CA LYS A 70 -3.95 -22.23 17.31
C LYS A 70 -3.53 -20.83 16.89
N SER A 71 -2.38 -20.70 16.22
CA SER A 71 -1.86 -19.41 15.76
C SER A 71 -2.40 -19.02 14.40
N CYS A 72 -2.96 -19.95 13.62
CA CYS A 72 -3.48 -19.62 12.30
C CYS A 72 -4.93 -19.12 12.32
N ALA A 73 -5.24 -18.26 11.35
CA ALA A 73 -6.53 -17.62 11.17
C ALA A 73 -7.62 -18.64 10.77
N ASN A 74 -8.87 -18.26 11.04
CA ASN A 74 -10.06 -19.06 10.72
C ASN A 74 -10.56 -18.84 9.28
N ILE A 75 -10.02 -17.83 8.59
CA ILE A 75 -10.33 -17.49 7.20
C ILE A 75 -9.00 -17.49 6.44
N ARG A 76 -9.01 -18.03 5.23
CA ARG A 76 -7.83 -18.11 4.39
C ARG A 76 -7.25 -16.72 4.11
N GLU A 77 -5.97 -16.56 4.39
CA GLU A 77 -5.19 -15.35 4.20
C GLU A 77 -5.25 -14.84 2.76
N ASN A 78 -5.04 -13.54 2.55
CA ASN A 78 -4.97 -12.95 1.21
C ASN A 78 -6.22 -13.20 0.32
N THR A 79 -7.36 -13.53 0.93
CA THR A 79 -8.68 -13.62 0.28
C THR A 79 -9.52 -12.36 0.53
N VAL A 80 -10.48 -12.06 -0.35
CA VAL A 80 -11.39 -10.92 -0.16
C VAL A 80 -12.19 -11.06 1.14
N ALA A 81 -12.58 -12.29 1.50
CA ALA A 81 -13.26 -12.59 2.75
C ALA A 81 -12.39 -12.26 3.97
N SER A 82 -11.11 -12.63 3.94
CA SER A 82 -10.14 -12.31 5.01
C SER A 82 -9.97 -10.80 5.19
N LEU A 83 -9.84 -10.05 4.10
CA LEU A 83 -9.71 -8.59 4.13
C LEU A 83 -10.99 -7.91 4.68
N LYS A 84 -12.17 -8.34 4.22
CA LYS A 84 -13.47 -7.85 4.72
C LYS A 84 -13.63 -8.16 6.21
N TYR A 85 -13.30 -9.38 6.62
CA TYR A 85 -13.41 -9.80 8.00
C TYR A 85 -12.54 -8.92 8.92
N ALA A 86 -11.27 -8.70 8.59
CA ALA A 86 -10.42 -7.82 9.40
C ALA A 86 -10.97 -6.39 9.49
N ALA A 87 -11.47 -5.83 8.38
CA ALA A 87 -12.12 -4.53 8.36
C ALA A 87 -13.36 -4.48 9.29
N GLU A 88 -14.22 -5.51 9.25
CA GLU A 88 -15.39 -5.64 10.13
C GLU A 88 -15.01 -5.77 11.60
N LYS A 89 -13.82 -6.31 11.90
CA LYS A 89 -13.26 -6.44 13.26
C LYS A 89 -12.51 -5.19 13.74
N GLY A 90 -12.55 -4.11 12.96
CA GLY A 90 -12.05 -2.81 13.37
C GLY A 90 -10.58 -2.57 13.01
N ALA A 91 -10.04 -3.31 12.03
CA ALA A 91 -8.76 -2.95 11.42
C ALA A 91 -8.85 -1.54 10.81
N ASP A 92 -7.82 -0.71 11.06
CA ASP A 92 -7.71 0.59 10.41
C ASP A 92 -7.28 0.40 8.95
N MET A 93 -6.36 -0.56 8.75
CA MET A 93 -5.90 -0.99 7.43
C MET A 93 -5.84 -2.51 7.35
N VAL A 94 -5.85 -3.05 6.14
CA VAL A 94 -5.43 -4.44 5.87
C VAL A 94 -4.17 -4.41 5.03
N GLU A 95 -3.25 -5.31 5.34
CA GLU A 95 -2.04 -5.56 4.59
C GLU A 95 -2.27 -6.80 3.70
N PHE A 96 -1.69 -6.80 2.50
CA PHE A 96 -1.67 -7.95 1.60
C PHE A 96 -0.58 -7.81 0.52
N ASP A 97 -0.16 -8.96 -0.01
CA ASP A 97 0.89 -9.10 -1.02
C ASP A 97 0.35 -9.07 -2.44
N VAL A 98 0.98 -8.31 -3.34
CA VAL A 98 0.63 -8.22 -4.76
C VAL A 98 1.81 -8.63 -5.63
N GLN A 99 1.54 -9.52 -6.59
CA GLN A 99 2.45 -9.89 -7.68
C GLN A 99 1.68 -10.07 -8.99
N LEU A 100 2.39 -10.34 -10.10
CA LEU A 100 1.75 -10.56 -11.41
C LEU A 100 1.69 -12.04 -11.78
N SER A 101 0.54 -12.45 -12.33
CA SER A 101 0.39 -13.69 -13.07
C SER A 101 1.13 -13.65 -14.42
N LYS A 102 1.23 -14.79 -15.10
CA LYS A 102 1.83 -14.91 -16.44
C LYS A 102 1.20 -14.00 -17.50
N ASP A 103 -0.12 -13.82 -17.42
CA ASP A 103 -0.91 -12.94 -18.29
C ASP A 103 -0.99 -11.50 -17.76
N LEU A 104 -0.07 -11.12 -16.87
CA LEU A 104 0.14 -9.76 -16.39
C LEU A 104 -1.02 -9.19 -15.58
N VAL A 105 -1.76 -10.05 -14.88
CA VAL A 105 -2.82 -9.63 -13.96
C VAL A 105 -2.26 -9.51 -12.55
N PRO A 106 -2.44 -8.36 -11.86
CA PRO A 106 -2.13 -8.23 -10.44
C PRO A 106 -3.00 -9.15 -9.58
N VAL A 107 -2.37 -10.11 -8.92
CA VAL A 107 -2.98 -11.11 -8.04
C VAL A 107 -2.48 -10.91 -6.62
N ILE A 108 -3.36 -11.19 -5.64
CA ILE A 108 -3.03 -11.14 -4.23
C ILE A 108 -2.62 -12.54 -3.76
N TYR A 109 -1.35 -12.71 -3.41
CA TYR A 109 -0.78 -13.95 -2.88
C TYR A 109 0.64 -13.72 -2.36
N HIS A 110 0.98 -14.33 -1.23
CA HIS A 110 2.24 -14.09 -0.52
C HIS A 110 3.44 -14.78 -1.18
N ASP A 111 3.37 -16.09 -1.41
CA ASP A 111 4.53 -16.86 -1.86
C ASP A 111 4.82 -16.69 -3.35
N PHE A 112 6.08 -16.83 -3.75
CA PHE A 112 6.47 -16.79 -5.16
C PHE A 112 6.03 -18.04 -5.95
N HIS A 113 5.68 -19.12 -5.26
CA HIS A 113 5.29 -20.40 -5.83
C HIS A 113 3.97 -20.86 -5.23
N ALA A 114 3.07 -21.37 -6.07
CA ALA A 114 1.91 -22.12 -5.61
C ALA A 114 2.27 -23.60 -5.54
N CYS A 115 1.92 -24.29 -4.45
CA CYS A 115 2.06 -25.75 -4.38
C CYS A 115 0.74 -26.42 -4.77
N ILE A 116 0.85 -27.46 -5.60
CA ILE A 116 -0.30 -28.22 -6.10
C ILE A 116 -0.16 -29.67 -5.64
N ALA A 117 -1.21 -30.19 -5.01
CA ALA A 117 -1.30 -31.59 -4.63
C ALA A 117 -1.77 -32.46 -5.81
N LEU A 118 -0.96 -33.47 -6.17
CA LEU A 118 -1.21 -34.41 -7.25
C LEU A 118 -1.52 -35.80 -6.70
N LYS A 119 -2.63 -36.42 -7.14
CA LYS A 119 -2.98 -37.80 -6.78
C LYS A 119 -2.63 -38.76 -7.91
N ARG A 120 -1.74 -39.72 -7.66
CA ARG A 120 -1.42 -40.77 -8.64
C ARG A 120 -2.55 -41.79 -8.76
N LYS A 121 -2.98 -42.08 -9.99
CA LYS A 121 -4.03 -43.09 -10.27
C LYS A 121 -3.64 -44.53 -9.90
N LYS A 122 -2.33 -44.83 -9.89
CA LYS A 122 -1.80 -46.18 -9.64
C LYS A 122 -1.41 -46.45 -8.17
N GLU A 123 -1.22 -45.40 -7.38
CA GLU A 123 -0.81 -45.47 -5.97
C GLU A 123 -1.80 -44.63 -5.18
N GLN A 124 -2.88 -45.25 -4.69
CA GLN A 124 -4.05 -44.57 -4.11
C GLN A 124 -3.72 -43.62 -2.92
N ASP A 125 -2.53 -43.79 -2.31
CA ASP A 125 -2.08 -43.07 -1.10
C ASP A 125 -0.83 -42.18 -1.31
N LYS A 126 -0.29 -42.06 -2.54
CA LYS A 126 0.88 -41.20 -2.77
C LYS A 126 0.48 -39.88 -3.41
N THR A 127 0.42 -38.85 -2.57
CA THR A 127 0.29 -37.45 -3.00
C THR A 127 1.68 -36.91 -3.31
N ASP A 128 1.92 -36.49 -4.55
CA ASP A 128 3.11 -35.71 -4.91
C ASP A 128 2.77 -34.22 -4.87
N LEU A 129 3.79 -33.39 -4.67
CA LEU A 129 3.69 -31.94 -4.75
C LEU A 129 4.40 -31.44 -5.99
N LEU A 130 3.79 -30.44 -6.61
CA LEU A 130 4.41 -29.67 -7.67
C LEU A 130 4.36 -28.19 -7.28
N GLU A 131 5.54 -27.59 -7.16
CA GLU A 131 5.69 -26.16 -6.98
C GLU A 131 5.80 -25.50 -8.35
N ILE A 132 4.94 -24.51 -8.60
CA ILE A 132 4.96 -23.73 -9.84
C ILE A 132 5.04 -22.24 -9.48
N PRO A 133 5.99 -21.49 -10.06
CA PRO A 133 6.05 -20.04 -9.85
C PRO A 133 4.76 -19.36 -10.30
N ILE A 134 4.24 -18.41 -9.52
CA ILE A 134 3.01 -17.66 -9.83
C ILE A 134 3.11 -16.96 -11.18
N LYS A 135 4.29 -16.39 -11.48
CA LYS A 135 4.62 -15.76 -12.77
C LYS A 135 4.48 -16.66 -13.99
N ASP A 136 4.41 -17.98 -13.81
CA ASP A 136 4.30 -18.97 -14.89
C ASP A 136 2.86 -19.49 -15.08
N LEU A 137 1.92 -19.02 -14.25
CA LEU A 137 0.50 -19.37 -14.27
C LEU A 137 -0.35 -18.18 -14.70
N THR A 138 -1.33 -18.40 -15.59
CA THR A 138 -2.33 -17.37 -15.91
C THR A 138 -3.34 -17.22 -14.78
N LEU A 139 -4.08 -16.11 -14.74
CA LEU A 139 -5.13 -15.92 -13.73
C LEU A 139 -6.14 -17.08 -13.73
N SER A 140 -6.57 -17.52 -14.91
CA SER A 140 -7.49 -18.66 -15.06
C SER A 140 -6.93 -19.93 -14.41
N GLN A 141 -5.64 -20.20 -14.60
CA GLN A 141 -4.98 -21.38 -14.03
C GLN A 141 -4.84 -21.26 -12.51
N LEU A 142 -4.57 -20.05 -11.99
CA LEU A 142 -4.51 -19.77 -10.56
C LEU A 142 -5.87 -19.97 -9.89
N GLN A 143 -6.96 -19.55 -10.53
CA GLN A 143 -8.31 -19.64 -9.96
C GLN A 143 -8.99 -21.00 -10.21
N ALA A 144 -8.56 -21.74 -11.24
CA ALA A 144 -9.07 -23.06 -11.59
C ALA A 144 -7.93 -24.06 -11.78
N PRO A 145 -7.43 -24.71 -10.71
CA PRO A 145 -6.29 -25.63 -10.81
C PRO A 145 -6.54 -26.84 -11.73
N GLN A 146 -7.80 -27.19 -12.01
CA GLN A 146 -8.14 -28.25 -12.97
C GLN A 146 -7.65 -27.93 -14.39
N ASP A 147 -7.54 -26.64 -14.72
CA ASP A 147 -7.04 -26.19 -16.02
C ASP A 147 -5.56 -26.51 -16.19
N LEU A 148 -4.79 -26.79 -15.14
CA LEU A 148 -3.38 -27.17 -15.22
C LEU A 148 -3.15 -28.61 -15.72
N SER A 149 -4.21 -29.37 -15.98
CA SER A 149 -4.15 -30.75 -16.45
C SER A 149 -3.28 -30.94 -17.72
N HIS A 150 -3.23 -29.95 -18.61
CA HIS A 150 -2.38 -29.96 -19.80
C HIS A 150 -0.88 -29.88 -19.48
N LEU A 151 -0.48 -29.27 -18.35
CA LEU A 151 0.92 -29.22 -17.93
C LEU A 151 1.43 -30.59 -17.43
N LEU A 152 0.51 -31.51 -17.13
CA LEU A 152 0.80 -32.86 -16.66
C LEU A 152 0.64 -33.92 -17.76
N GLU A 153 0.50 -33.51 -19.03
CA GLU A 153 0.37 -34.43 -20.17
C GLU A 153 1.46 -35.52 -20.15
N GLY A 154 1.02 -36.78 -20.05
CA GLY A 154 1.91 -37.95 -19.95
C GLY A 154 2.06 -38.55 -18.54
N THR A 155 1.60 -37.86 -17.49
CA THR A 155 1.63 -38.36 -16.11
C THR A 155 0.21 -38.73 -15.64
N PRO A 156 -0.06 -39.98 -15.21
CA PRO A 156 -1.40 -40.38 -14.76
C PRO A 156 -1.69 -39.89 -13.33
N CYS A 157 -1.81 -38.58 -13.18
CA CYS A 157 -2.17 -37.89 -11.94
C CYS A 157 -3.43 -37.04 -12.11
N ASP A 158 -4.24 -36.94 -11.06
CA ASP A 158 -5.31 -35.94 -10.98
C ASP A 158 -4.88 -34.80 -10.05
N ILE A 159 -5.17 -33.56 -10.44
CA ILE A 159 -4.93 -32.37 -9.62
C ILE A 159 -6.02 -32.29 -8.56
N LEU A 160 -5.61 -32.25 -7.29
CA LEU A 160 -6.55 -32.22 -6.17
C LEU A 160 -6.93 -30.79 -5.80
N THR A 161 -5.93 -30.00 -5.38
CA THR A 161 -6.13 -28.63 -4.88
C THR A 161 -4.79 -27.90 -4.75
N TYR A 162 -4.85 -26.59 -4.54
CA TYR A 162 -3.73 -25.81 -4.02
C TYR A 162 -3.55 -26.08 -2.53
N CYS A 163 -2.31 -26.25 -2.12
CA CYS A 163 -1.92 -26.35 -0.72
C CYS A 163 -0.70 -25.48 -0.48
N ASP A 164 -0.47 -25.11 0.77
CA ASP A 164 0.75 -24.41 1.15
C ASP A 164 1.77 -25.41 1.71
N HIS A 165 3.05 -25.04 1.65
CA HIS A 165 4.14 -25.94 2.00
C HIS A 165 4.08 -26.38 3.48
N GLU A 166 3.59 -25.50 4.37
CA GLU A 166 3.40 -25.79 5.80
C GLU A 166 2.12 -26.58 6.10
N ASP A 167 1.06 -26.37 5.31
CA ASP A 167 -0.22 -27.06 5.40
C ASP A 167 -0.07 -28.58 5.25
N MET A 168 0.97 -29.02 4.51
CA MET A 168 1.32 -30.43 4.35
C MET A 168 1.83 -31.11 5.63
N VAL A 169 2.47 -30.36 6.53
CA VAL A 169 2.89 -30.88 7.84
C VAL A 169 1.66 -31.13 8.71
N TYR A 170 0.62 -30.31 8.54
CA TYR A 170 -0.64 -30.38 9.26
C TYR A 170 -1.60 -31.45 8.72
N HIS A 171 -1.86 -31.46 7.41
CA HIS A 171 -2.77 -32.42 6.77
C HIS A 171 -2.25 -33.87 6.74
N LYS A 172 -0.95 -34.11 6.98
CA LYS A 172 -0.47 -35.48 7.29
C LYS A 172 -0.98 -36.00 8.64
N LYS A 173 -1.34 -35.11 9.58
CA LYS A 173 -1.86 -35.49 10.91
C LYS A 173 -3.39 -35.55 10.95
N GLU A 174 -4.09 -34.68 10.21
CA GLU A 174 -5.55 -34.68 10.15
C GLU A 174 -6.06 -35.21 8.82
N GLN A 175 -6.63 -36.42 8.86
CA GLN A 175 -7.26 -37.07 7.71
C GLN A 175 -8.50 -36.28 7.24
N GLY A 176 -8.33 -35.44 6.21
CA GLY A 176 -9.40 -35.15 5.25
C GLY A 176 -10.52 -34.19 5.68
N LEU A 177 -10.29 -33.24 6.59
CA LEU A 177 -11.17 -32.08 6.72
C LEU A 177 -10.55 -30.89 5.99
N SER A 178 -11.29 -30.28 5.05
CA SER A 178 -10.95 -28.94 4.56
C SER A 178 -10.96 -28.01 5.77
N ARG A 179 -9.84 -27.32 6.01
CA ARG A 179 -9.67 -26.43 7.16
C ARG A 179 -10.68 -25.29 7.13
N PHE A 180 -11.11 -24.88 5.94
CA PHE A 180 -12.03 -23.78 5.72
C PHE A 180 -13.38 -24.33 5.22
N CYS A 181 -14.46 -24.03 5.94
CA CYS A 181 -15.80 -24.55 5.63
C CYS A 181 -16.50 -23.85 4.46
N ASP A 182 -15.94 -22.73 3.99
CA ASP A 182 -16.60 -21.77 3.10
C ASP A 182 -15.86 -21.59 1.76
N GLU A 183 -15.05 -22.58 1.36
CA GLU A 183 -14.30 -22.59 0.08
C GLU A 183 -15.18 -22.66 -1.18
N GLU A 184 -16.51 -22.69 -1.06
CA GLU A 184 -17.40 -22.61 -2.22
C GLU A 184 -17.76 -21.16 -2.58
N PHE A 185 -17.55 -20.22 -1.67
CA PHE A 185 -17.87 -18.82 -1.90
C PHE A 185 -16.74 -18.12 -2.67
N GLU A 186 -17.12 -17.25 -3.61
CA GLU A 186 -16.18 -16.51 -4.48
C GLU A 186 -15.15 -15.69 -3.69
N ASP A 187 -15.59 -14.98 -2.65
CA ASP A 187 -14.70 -14.13 -1.84
C ASP A 187 -13.71 -14.94 -0.97
N HIS A 188 -13.92 -16.24 -0.80
CA HIS A 188 -13.03 -17.15 -0.07
C HIS A 188 -12.05 -17.88 -1.00
N GLN A 189 -12.16 -17.69 -2.33
CA GLN A 189 -11.22 -18.29 -3.27
C GLN A 189 -9.83 -17.66 -3.14
N PRO A 190 -8.76 -18.47 -3.28
CA PRO A 190 -7.40 -17.96 -3.32
C PRO A 190 -7.15 -17.16 -4.62
N PHE A 191 -6.04 -16.42 -4.63
CA PHE A 191 -5.60 -15.60 -5.78
C PHE A 191 -6.66 -14.58 -6.27
N PRO A 192 -7.31 -13.79 -5.39
CA PRO A 192 -8.16 -12.72 -5.87
C PRO A 192 -7.31 -11.68 -6.62
N THR A 193 -7.91 -11.02 -7.61
CA THR A 193 -7.23 -9.93 -8.29
C THR A 193 -7.16 -8.70 -7.38
N LEU A 194 -6.13 -7.88 -7.57
CA LEU A 194 -6.01 -6.59 -6.86
C LEU A 194 -7.24 -5.71 -7.10
N GLN A 195 -7.74 -5.70 -8.34
CA GLN A 195 -8.95 -4.97 -8.70
C GLN A 195 -10.15 -5.39 -7.84
N ARG A 196 -10.37 -6.71 -7.69
CA ARG A 196 -11.47 -7.25 -6.89
C ARG A 196 -11.37 -6.79 -5.44
N ALA A 197 -10.19 -6.83 -4.83
CA ALA A 197 -10.01 -6.36 -3.47
C ALA A 197 -10.30 -4.85 -3.32
N LEU A 198 -9.80 -4.03 -4.25
CA LEU A 198 -10.03 -2.58 -4.26
C LEU A 198 -11.52 -2.23 -4.32
N GLU A 199 -12.29 -2.96 -5.13
CA GLU A 199 -13.72 -2.75 -5.36
C GLU A 199 -14.61 -3.34 -4.24
N CYS A 200 -14.18 -4.44 -3.60
CA CYS A 200 -15.06 -5.20 -2.71
C CYS A 200 -14.86 -4.93 -1.22
N VAL A 201 -13.64 -4.59 -0.79
CA VAL A 201 -13.41 -4.25 0.62
C VAL A 201 -13.99 -2.86 0.90
N PRO A 202 -14.61 -2.58 2.06
CA PRO A 202 -15.17 -1.25 2.34
C PRO A 202 -14.14 -0.13 2.23
N LEU A 203 -14.47 1.00 1.58
CA LEU A 203 -13.55 2.15 1.34
C LEU A 203 -12.98 2.76 2.63
N THR A 204 -13.65 2.54 3.75
CA THR A 204 -13.31 3.01 5.10
C THR A 204 -12.15 2.23 5.74
N CYS A 205 -11.77 1.10 5.16
CA CYS A 205 -10.56 0.36 5.51
C CYS A 205 -9.40 0.79 4.60
N GLY A 206 -8.29 1.25 5.16
CA GLY A 206 -7.11 1.55 4.35
C GLY A 206 -6.39 0.28 3.89
N PHE A 207 -5.54 0.39 2.87
CA PHE A 207 -4.71 -0.72 2.38
C PHE A 207 -3.22 -0.43 2.57
N ASN A 208 -2.51 -1.41 3.12
CA ASN A 208 -1.06 -1.51 3.00
C ASN A 208 -0.76 -2.52 1.89
N VAL A 209 -0.35 -2.05 0.71
CA VAL A 209 -0.13 -2.89 -0.46
C VAL A 209 1.34 -3.26 -0.53
N GLU A 210 1.69 -4.48 -0.15
CA GLU A 210 3.04 -5.01 -0.33
C GLU A 210 3.25 -5.41 -1.78
N VAL A 211 4.16 -4.74 -2.48
CA VAL A 211 4.58 -5.13 -3.83
C VAL A 211 5.63 -6.23 -3.71
N LYS A 212 5.27 -7.46 -4.05
CA LYS A 212 6.16 -8.63 -3.95
C LYS A 212 7.15 -8.63 -5.12
N TRP A 213 8.45 -8.61 -4.81
CA TRP A 213 9.50 -8.75 -5.80
C TRP A 213 10.71 -9.45 -5.19
N THR A 214 11.32 -10.36 -5.95
CA THR A 214 12.47 -11.18 -5.54
C THR A 214 13.69 -10.35 -5.15
N MET A 215 14.46 -10.87 -4.20
CA MET A 215 15.75 -10.34 -3.82
C MET A 215 16.84 -11.43 -3.86
N GLN A 216 18.08 -10.97 -4.02
CA GLN A 216 19.24 -11.83 -3.86
C GLN A 216 19.60 -11.96 -2.38
N LEU A 217 19.83 -13.19 -1.93
CA LEU A 217 20.36 -13.50 -0.61
C LEU A 217 21.88 -13.36 -0.59
N ARG A 218 22.45 -13.11 0.59
CA ARG A 218 23.91 -12.94 0.77
C ARG A 218 24.73 -14.18 0.40
N ASP A 219 24.12 -15.35 0.36
CA ASP A 219 24.77 -16.58 -0.10
C ASP A 219 24.85 -16.68 -1.65
N GLY A 220 24.31 -15.69 -2.36
CA GLY A 220 24.30 -15.59 -3.81
C GLY A 220 23.06 -16.22 -4.46
N THR A 221 22.19 -16.90 -3.71
CA THR A 221 20.94 -17.45 -4.21
C THR A 221 19.87 -16.35 -4.39
N TYR A 222 18.82 -16.64 -5.16
CA TYR A 222 17.69 -15.73 -5.40
C TYR A 222 16.40 -16.41 -4.98
N GLU A 223 15.46 -15.65 -4.42
CA GLU A 223 14.14 -16.16 -4.02
C GLU A 223 13.33 -16.67 -5.23
N LEU A 224 13.38 -15.91 -6.33
CA LEU A 224 12.81 -16.26 -7.62
C LEU A 224 13.55 -15.54 -8.75
N GLN A 225 13.64 -16.14 -9.94
CA GLN A 225 14.06 -15.42 -11.15
C GLN A 225 12.83 -14.84 -11.86
N HIS A 226 12.68 -13.51 -11.88
CA HIS A 226 11.57 -12.86 -12.57
C HIS A 226 11.86 -12.58 -14.06
N PRO A 227 10.92 -12.90 -14.98
CA PRO A 227 11.04 -12.59 -16.40
C PRO A 227 10.47 -11.21 -16.75
N PHE A 228 9.77 -10.55 -15.82
CA PHE A 228 9.08 -9.30 -16.08
C PHE A 228 10.05 -8.14 -16.17
N GLU A 229 9.79 -7.25 -17.11
CA GLU A 229 10.48 -5.97 -17.16
C GLU A 229 9.89 -5.05 -16.09
N LEU A 230 10.76 -4.46 -15.27
CA LEU A 230 10.34 -3.88 -14.00
C LEU A 230 9.53 -2.59 -14.14
N ASN A 231 9.79 -1.75 -15.15
CA ASN A 231 8.95 -0.58 -15.38
C ASN A 231 7.53 -1.01 -15.76
N HIS A 232 7.40 -2.00 -16.62
CA HIS A 232 6.11 -2.53 -17.03
C HIS A 232 5.36 -3.18 -15.87
N PHE A 233 6.06 -3.98 -15.05
CA PHE A 233 5.51 -4.57 -13.82
C PHE A 233 4.93 -3.50 -12.89
N MET A 234 5.72 -2.46 -12.61
CA MET A 234 5.30 -1.38 -11.73
C MET A 234 4.14 -0.55 -12.31
N ASP A 235 4.19 -0.24 -13.61
CA ASP A 235 3.16 0.56 -14.27
C ASP A 235 1.78 -0.13 -14.20
N LEU A 236 1.72 -1.45 -14.35
CA LEU A 236 0.48 -2.22 -14.24
C LEU A 236 -0.13 -2.14 -12.84
N ILE A 237 0.67 -2.36 -11.80
CA ILE A 237 0.20 -2.32 -10.40
C ILE A 237 -0.22 -0.91 -10.01
N ILE A 238 0.61 0.10 -10.30
CA ILE A 238 0.33 1.50 -9.96
C ILE A 238 -0.94 1.97 -10.68
N LYS A 239 -1.07 1.68 -11.98
CA LYS A 239 -2.25 2.04 -12.77
C LYS A 239 -3.53 1.42 -12.18
N MET A 240 -3.51 0.12 -11.88
CA MET A 240 -4.64 -0.59 -11.26
C MET A 240 -5.10 0.11 -9.97
N ILE A 241 -4.15 0.50 -9.12
CA ILE A 241 -4.46 1.17 -7.86
C ILE A 241 -5.01 2.57 -8.12
N LEU A 242 -4.40 3.37 -8.99
CA LEU A 242 -4.87 4.73 -9.27
C LEU A 242 -6.29 4.74 -9.86
N GLU A 243 -6.64 3.75 -10.68
CA GLU A 243 -7.95 3.65 -11.34
C GLU A 243 -9.06 3.14 -10.41
N HIS A 244 -8.76 2.22 -9.47
CA HIS A 244 -9.79 1.52 -8.70
C HIS A 244 -9.83 1.88 -7.20
N SER A 245 -8.93 2.72 -6.69
CA SER A 245 -8.86 3.02 -5.23
C SER A 245 -9.83 4.09 -4.73
N GLY A 246 -10.39 4.92 -5.61
CA GLY A 246 -11.27 6.02 -5.24
C GLY A 246 -10.66 6.94 -4.18
N LYS A 247 -11.31 7.02 -3.00
CA LYS A 247 -10.87 7.84 -1.85
C LYS A 247 -10.10 7.04 -0.77
N ARG A 248 -9.90 5.74 -0.97
CA ARG A 248 -9.27 4.85 0.01
C ARG A 248 -7.90 5.36 0.43
N LYS A 249 -7.57 5.21 1.71
CA LYS A 249 -6.21 5.45 2.22
C LYS A 249 -5.33 4.26 1.85
N ILE A 250 -4.27 4.52 1.11
CA ILE A 250 -3.34 3.47 0.67
C ILE A 250 -1.92 3.89 1.02
N VAL A 251 -1.15 2.91 1.47
CA VAL A 251 0.31 2.98 1.57
C VAL A 251 0.89 1.81 0.79
N PHE A 252 1.97 2.05 0.06
CA PHE A 252 2.74 0.98 -0.54
C PHE A 252 3.83 0.51 0.41
N SER A 253 4.12 -0.79 0.41
CA SER A 253 5.29 -1.36 1.07
C SER A 253 6.07 -2.30 0.15
N CYS A 254 7.38 -2.43 0.33
CA CYS A 254 8.20 -3.43 -0.38
C CYS A 254 9.52 -3.67 0.34
N PHE A 255 10.04 -4.90 0.30
CA PHE A 255 11.40 -5.24 0.77
C PHE A 255 12.50 -4.82 -0.21
N HIS A 256 12.17 -4.68 -1.49
CA HIS A 256 13.15 -4.34 -2.52
C HIS A 256 13.33 -2.81 -2.61
N PRO A 257 14.53 -2.26 -2.30
CA PRO A 257 14.71 -0.81 -2.26
C PRO A 257 14.52 -0.15 -3.64
N ASP A 258 14.91 -0.81 -4.73
CA ASP A 258 14.69 -0.24 -6.07
C ASP A 258 13.19 -0.10 -6.40
N ILE A 259 12.34 -1.03 -5.96
CA ILE A 259 10.89 -0.95 -6.13
C ILE A 259 10.32 0.23 -5.34
N CYS A 260 10.75 0.42 -4.10
CA CYS A 260 10.36 1.59 -3.30
C CYS A 260 10.74 2.90 -3.99
N THR A 261 11.94 2.96 -4.58
CA THR A 261 12.41 4.12 -5.34
C THR A 261 11.55 4.34 -6.61
N MET A 262 11.21 3.26 -7.33
CA MET A 262 10.34 3.34 -8.50
C MET A 262 8.93 3.80 -8.15
N LEU A 263 8.33 3.28 -7.07
CA LEU A 263 7.03 3.72 -6.57
C LEU A 263 7.04 5.22 -6.25
N ARG A 264 8.11 5.72 -5.63
CA ARG A 264 8.25 7.13 -5.30
C ARG A 264 8.40 8.04 -6.54
N LEU A 265 9.09 7.56 -7.57
CA LEU A 265 9.35 8.31 -8.80
C LEU A 265 8.19 8.26 -9.80
N LYS A 266 7.45 7.14 -9.86
CA LYS A 266 6.36 6.93 -10.83
C LYS A 266 5.03 7.54 -10.41
N GLN A 267 4.81 7.75 -9.12
CA GLN A 267 3.58 8.35 -8.60
C GLN A 267 3.84 9.19 -7.35
N ASN A 268 2.99 10.19 -7.11
CA ASN A 268 3.01 11.05 -5.91
C ASN A 268 1.73 10.91 -5.06
N ARG A 269 0.76 10.10 -5.51
CA ARG A 269 -0.56 10.00 -4.94
C ARG A 269 -0.56 9.34 -3.56
N TYR A 270 0.20 8.27 -3.38
CA TYR A 270 0.24 7.45 -2.17
C TYR A 270 1.65 7.37 -1.60
N PRO A 271 1.79 7.36 -0.26
CA PRO A 271 3.07 7.18 0.40
C PRO A 271 3.66 5.79 0.18
N VAL A 272 4.98 5.69 0.37
CA VAL A 272 5.76 4.46 0.23
C VAL A 272 6.52 4.20 1.53
N MET A 273 6.51 2.95 1.99
CA MET A 273 7.20 2.47 3.18
C MET A 273 8.18 1.37 2.79
N PHE A 274 9.38 1.39 3.36
CA PHE A 274 10.38 0.36 3.10
C PHE A 274 10.32 -0.75 4.15
N LEU A 275 10.07 -2.00 3.71
CA LEU A 275 10.10 -3.17 4.58
C LEU A 275 11.53 -3.59 4.85
N THR A 276 11.84 -3.87 6.12
CA THR A 276 13.15 -4.38 6.53
C THR A 276 13.01 -5.45 7.60
N GLN A 277 13.74 -6.55 7.41
CA GLN A 277 13.93 -7.57 8.46
C GLN A 277 14.97 -7.17 9.50
N GLY A 278 15.65 -6.03 9.30
CA GLY A 278 16.75 -5.59 10.14
C GLY A 278 17.83 -6.68 10.24
N ILE A 279 18.40 -6.83 11.44
CA ILE A 279 19.21 -7.99 11.77
C ILE A 279 18.27 -9.08 12.31
N SER A 280 18.08 -10.15 11.56
CA SER A 280 17.24 -11.29 12.00
C SER A 280 18.09 -12.53 12.23
N GLU A 281 17.72 -13.31 13.24
CA GLU A 281 18.25 -14.67 13.44
C GLU A 281 17.40 -15.72 12.72
N VAL A 282 16.17 -15.36 12.33
CA VAL A 282 15.17 -16.24 11.71
C VAL A 282 15.33 -16.29 10.19
N TRP A 283 15.57 -15.14 9.58
CA TRP A 283 15.59 -14.99 8.12
C TRP A 283 17.00 -14.76 7.56
N PRO A 284 17.35 -15.39 6.42
CA PRO A 284 18.64 -15.16 5.78
C PRO A 284 18.77 -13.70 5.34
N PRO A 285 19.94 -13.07 5.48
CA PRO A 285 20.14 -11.68 5.07
C PRO A 285 20.17 -11.54 3.55
N TYR A 286 19.58 -10.47 3.04
CA TYR A 286 19.74 -10.04 1.65
C TYR A 286 21.15 -9.50 1.37
N GLU A 287 21.57 -9.59 0.10
CA GLU A 287 22.86 -9.06 -0.36
C GLU A 287 22.87 -7.52 -0.40
N ASP A 288 21.72 -6.89 -0.67
CA ASP A 288 21.61 -5.43 -0.76
C ASP A 288 21.92 -4.75 0.58
N GLN A 289 22.93 -3.88 0.61
CA GLN A 289 23.34 -3.21 1.84
C GLN A 289 22.27 -2.32 2.47
N ARG A 290 21.32 -1.82 1.67
CA ARG A 290 20.22 -0.95 2.14
C ARG A 290 19.27 -1.69 3.08
N THR A 291 19.21 -3.02 3.01
CA THR A 291 18.32 -3.85 3.84
C THR A 291 19.02 -4.37 5.11
N SER A 292 20.33 -4.19 5.24
CA SER A 292 21.19 -4.92 6.18
C SER A 292 20.91 -4.71 7.67
N SER A 293 20.22 -3.63 8.04
CA SER A 293 19.85 -3.28 9.42
C SER A 293 18.86 -2.11 9.42
N ILE A 294 18.17 -1.87 10.55
CA ILE A 294 17.24 -0.73 10.69
C ILE A 294 17.94 0.62 10.43
N PRO A 295 19.17 0.92 10.90
CA PRO A 295 19.85 2.17 10.57
C PRO A 295 20.13 2.35 9.07
N HIS A 296 20.44 1.28 8.35
CA HIS A 296 20.60 1.34 6.88
C HIS A 296 19.25 1.59 6.20
N ALA A 297 18.17 0.97 6.69
CA ALA A 297 16.82 1.22 6.22
C ALA A 297 16.38 2.67 6.43
N ILE A 298 16.67 3.26 7.60
CA ILE A 298 16.42 4.69 7.90
C ILE A 298 17.20 5.57 6.93
N LEU A 299 18.51 5.31 6.77
CA LEU A 299 19.36 6.07 5.85
C LEU A 299 18.82 6.01 4.43
N TYR A 300 18.42 4.82 3.96
CA TYR A 300 17.82 4.65 2.65
C TYR A 300 16.49 5.42 2.55
N ALA A 301 15.58 5.29 3.51
CA ALA A 301 14.26 5.91 3.47
C ALA A 301 14.35 7.44 3.38
N VAL A 302 15.25 8.05 4.16
CA VAL A 302 15.51 9.51 4.12
C VAL A 302 16.08 9.92 2.76
N ASN A 303 17.05 9.17 2.21
CA ASN A 303 17.68 9.51 0.92
C ASN A 303 16.74 9.29 -0.28
N ALA A 304 15.85 8.31 -0.20
CA ALA A 304 14.87 8.00 -1.24
C ALA A 304 13.63 8.91 -1.18
N ASP A 305 13.53 9.81 -0.18
CA ASP A 305 12.38 10.68 0.05
C ASP A 305 11.05 9.90 0.12
N ILE A 306 11.06 8.79 0.86
CA ILE A 306 9.87 7.96 1.13
C ILE A 306 9.34 8.19 2.55
N LEU A 307 8.08 7.83 2.80
CA LEU A 307 7.36 8.19 4.03
C LEU A 307 7.98 7.57 5.29
N GLY A 308 8.47 6.33 5.19
CA GLY A 308 8.89 5.61 6.38
C GLY A 308 9.35 4.18 6.15
N ILE A 309 9.41 3.43 7.26
CA ILE A 309 9.90 2.05 7.30
C ILE A 309 8.92 1.12 8.03
N ASN A 310 8.90 -0.13 7.59
CA ASN A 310 8.16 -1.23 8.21
C ASN A 310 9.17 -2.25 8.75
N VAL A 311 9.40 -2.24 10.07
CA VAL A 311 10.47 -3.01 10.71
C VAL A 311 9.98 -4.34 11.26
N HIS A 312 10.81 -5.38 11.19
CA HIS A 312 10.52 -6.63 11.88
C HIS A 312 10.59 -6.45 13.39
N THR A 313 9.57 -6.92 14.11
CA THR A 313 9.44 -6.69 15.55
C THR A 313 10.54 -7.36 16.36
N GLU A 314 11.07 -8.50 15.94
CA GLU A 314 12.18 -9.20 16.60
C GLU A 314 13.39 -8.27 16.83
N ASP A 315 13.83 -7.57 15.78
CA ASP A 315 15.00 -6.68 15.85
C ASP A 315 14.69 -5.40 16.64
N LEU A 316 13.45 -4.91 16.53
CA LEU A 316 12.96 -3.77 17.30
C LEU A 316 12.92 -4.07 18.80
N MET A 317 12.48 -5.27 19.18
CA MET A 317 12.43 -5.72 20.58
C MET A 317 13.83 -5.98 21.14
N ARG A 318 14.79 -6.37 20.29
CA ARG A 318 16.20 -6.51 20.67
C ARG A 318 16.84 -5.17 21.02
N ASP A 319 16.57 -4.13 20.25
CA ASP A 319 17.02 -2.76 20.54
C ASP A 319 15.97 -1.69 20.16
N HIS A 320 15.21 -1.28 21.17
CA HIS A 320 14.19 -0.26 21.07
C HIS A 320 14.72 1.14 20.78
N THR A 321 16.03 1.39 20.95
CA THR A 321 16.60 2.71 20.65
C THR A 321 16.57 3.01 19.15
N GLN A 322 16.59 1.96 18.31
CA GLN A 322 16.47 2.06 16.85
C GLN A 322 15.16 2.74 16.42
N MET A 323 14.07 2.49 17.15
CA MET A 323 12.79 3.18 16.95
C MET A 323 12.93 4.69 17.10
N LYS A 324 13.61 5.14 18.17
CA LYS A 324 13.80 6.56 18.44
C LYS A 324 14.58 7.22 17.32
N ILE A 325 15.59 6.53 16.77
CA ILE A 325 16.36 7.03 15.63
C ILE A 325 15.46 7.25 14.41
N ALA A 326 14.57 6.32 14.10
CA ALA A 326 13.63 6.48 12.98
C ALA A 326 12.68 7.67 13.19
N LEU A 327 12.11 7.78 14.40
CA LEU A 327 11.20 8.88 14.77
C LEU A 327 11.91 10.24 14.77
N ASP A 328 13.15 10.32 15.28
CA ASP A 328 13.97 11.54 15.28
C ASP A 328 14.31 12.00 13.85
N ASN A 329 14.27 11.11 12.86
CA ASN A 329 14.41 11.42 11.43
C ASN A 329 13.07 11.71 10.74
N ASN A 330 11.99 11.92 11.49
CA ASN A 330 10.63 12.19 11.01
C ASN A 330 10.05 11.10 10.10
N LEU A 331 10.49 9.85 10.26
CA LEU A 331 9.94 8.72 9.51
C LEU A 331 8.69 8.18 10.20
N ILE A 332 7.71 7.77 9.39
CA ILE A 332 6.62 6.92 9.86
C ILE A 332 7.17 5.51 10.07
N VAL A 333 6.71 4.83 11.12
CA VAL A 333 7.25 3.54 11.53
C VAL A 333 6.10 2.58 11.78
N PHE A 334 6.05 1.52 10.97
CA PHE A 334 5.21 0.36 11.24
C PHE A 334 6.10 -0.79 11.72
N CYS A 335 5.50 -1.78 12.38
CA CYS A 335 6.17 -3.05 12.66
C CYS A 335 5.32 -4.25 12.21
N TRP A 336 5.98 -5.37 11.94
CA TRP A 336 5.39 -6.63 11.50
C TRP A 336 6.17 -7.81 12.10
N GLY A 337 5.58 -9.01 12.11
CA GLY A 337 6.18 -10.23 12.62
C GLY A 337 5.40 -10.84 13.78
N ASP A 338 5.72 -12.10 14.10
CA ASP A 338 4.95 -12.93 15.02
C ASP A 338 4.88 -12.37 16.45
N ASP A 339 5.90 -11.62 16.88
CA ASP A 339 5.92 -10.94 18.17
C ASP A 339 4.78 -9.92 18.33
N ASN A 340 4.15 -9.47 17.24
CA ASN A 340 2.97 -8.60 17.32
C ASN A 340 1.69 -9.35 17.68
N ASN A 341 1.67 -10.68 17.59
CA ASN A 341 0.53 -11.52 17.97
C ASN A 341 0.47 -11.73 19.51
N ASP A 342 0.70 -10.66 20.27
CA ASP A 342 0.63 -10.63 21.72
C ASP A 342 0.10 -9.28 22.22
N GLN A 343 -0.88 -9.31 23.14
CA GLN A 343 -1.56 -8.09 23.59
C GLN A 343 -0.64 -7.14 24.37
N GLU A 344 0.33 -7.67 25.13
CA GLU A 344 1.25 -6.85 25.90
C GLU A 344 2.28 -6.18 24.99
N ASN A 345 2.77 -6.90 23.98
CA ASN A 345 3.63 -6.33 22.94
C ASN A 345 2.89 -5.26 22.14
N ILE A 346 1.65 -5.48 21.71
CA ILE A 346 0.83 -4.46 21.03
C ILE A 346 0.69 -3.20 21.89
N LYS A 347 0.35 -3.34 23.18
CA LYS A 347 0.22 -2.19 24.10
C LYS A 347 1.54 -1.45 24.25
N PHE A 348 2.64 -2.19 24.38
CA PHE A 348 3.98 -1.64 24.49
C PHE A 348 4.36 -0.84 23.23
N LEU A 349 4.19 -1.42 22.04
CA LEU A 349 4.52 -0.79 20.75
C LEU A 349 3.68 0.48 20.51
N LYS A 350 2.39 0.46 20.85
CA LYS A 350 1.54 1.67 20.81
C LYS A 350 2.05 2.75 21.74
N LYS A 351 2.45 2.39 22.96
CA LYS A 351 3.01 3.33 23.95
C LYS A 351 4.37 3.87 23.53
N ALA A 352 5.15 3.05 22.83
CA ALA A 352 6.45 3.42 22.29
C ALA A 352 6.36 4.45 21.16
N GLY A 353 5.16 4.61 20.56
CA GLY A 353 4.86 5.65 19.59
C GLY A 353 4.88 5.18 18.14
N LEU A 354 4.77 3.86 17.90
CA LEU A 354 4.65 3.34 16.53
C LEU A 354 3.37 3.85 15.87
N HIS A 355 3.46 4.08 14.56
CA HIS A 355 2.36 4.60 13.77
C HIS A 355 1.41 3.49 13.31
N GLY A 356 1.93 2.30 13.03
CA GLY A 356 1.15 1.12 12.66
C GLY A 356 1.74 -0.18 13.22
N ILE A 357 0.89 -1.15 13.51
CA ILE A 357 1.26 -2.47 13.99
C ILE A 357 0.51 -3.49 13.13
N ILE A 358 1.25 -4.31 12.41
CA ILE A 358 0.73 -5.35 11.52
C ILE A 358 0.73 -6.68 12.29
N TYR A 359 -0.43 -7.30 12.44
CA TYR A 359 -0.59 -8.55 13.19
C TYR A 359 -1.80 -9.36 12.72
N ASP A 360 -1.80 -10.64 13.07
CA ASP A 360 -2.84 -11.60 12.77
C ASP A 360 -4.00 -11.49 13.77
N LYS A 361 -5.16 -12.10 13.48
CA LYS A 361 -6.24 -12.31 14.48
C LYS A 361 -6.65 -11.03 15.22
N ILE A 362 -6.95 -9.97 14.46
CA ILE A 362 -7.43 -8.71 15.01
C ILE A 362 -8.66 -8.91 15.91
N ASP A 363 -9.51 -9.87 15.59
CA ASP A 363 -10.67 -10.26 16.40
C ASP A 363 -10.33 -10.79 17.80
N GLU A 364 -9.17 -11.43 17.97
CA GLU A 364 -8.73 -11.97 19.27
C GLU A 364 -7.94 -10.94 20.09
N TYR A 365 -7.05 -10.20 19.44
CA TYR A 365 -6.13 -9.28 20.13
C TYR A 365 -6.71 -7.87 20.32
N ASN A 366 -7.76 -7.50 19.59
CA ASN A 366 -8.46 -6.24 19.80
C ASN A 366 -9.38 -6.33 21.02
N THR A 367 -8.97 -5.69 22.12
CA THR A 367 -9.71 -5.69 23.39
C THR A 367 -10.92 -4.75 23.42
N LYS A 368 -11.14 -3.96 22.36
CA LYS A 368 -12.27 -3.02 22.30
C LYS A 368 -13.54 -3.75 21.88
N VAL A 369 -14.60 -3.64 22.68
CA VAL A 369 -15.94 -4.21 22.41
C VAL A 369 -16.51 -3.77 21.05
N LYS A 370 -16.16 -2.56 20.61
CA LYS A 370 -16.42 -2.07 19.25
C LYS A 370 -15.32 -1.07 18.89
N LYS A 371 -14.30 -1.50 18.12
CA LYS A 371 -13.36 -0.58 17.49
C LYS A 371 -13.87 -0.25 16.09
N GLU A 372 -13.96 1.03 15.79
CA GLU A 372 -14.22 1.52 14.44
C GLU A 372 -12.90 2.08 13.87
N SER A 373 -12.68 1.88 12.57
CA SER A 373 -11.51 2.40 11.85
C SER A 373 -11.39 3.90 12.07
N ILE A 374 -10.17 4.39 12.32
CA ILE A 374 -9.91 5.82 12.46
C ILE A 374 -10.38 6.61 11.21
N PHE A 375 -10.27 6.01 10.03
CA PHE A 375 -10.69 6.66 8.78
C PHE A 375 -12.21 6.77 8.68
N LEU A 376 -12.96 5.79 9.21
CA LEU A 376 -14.42 5.86 9.30
C LEU A 376 -14.86 6.96 10.25
N CYS A 377 -14.18 7.11 11.39
CA CYS A 377 -14.47 8.18 12.35
C CYS A 377 -14.24 9.55 11.71
N GLU A 378 -13.11 9.74 11.04
CA GLU A 378 -12.80 11.00 10.36
C GLU A 378 -13.75 11.33 9.21
N GLU A 379 -14.20 10.33 8.45
CA GLU A 379 -15.16 10.55 7.35
C GLU A 379 -16.50 11.06 7.90
N ARG A 380 -17.01 10.46 8.99
CA ARG A 380 -18.23 10.94 9.67
C ARG A 380 -18.07 12.33 10.25
N GLU A 381 -16.95 12.61 10.91
CA GLU A 381 -16.67 13.95 11.45
C GLU A 381 -16.67 15.01 10.33
N ALA A 382 -16.05 14.71 9.19
CA ALA A 382 -16.06 15.61 8.03
C ALA A 382 -17.47 15.79 7.43
N GLU A 383 -18.29 14.74 7.36
CA GLU A 383 -19.68 14.81 6.90
C GLU A 383 -20.55 15.65 7.85
N GLU A 384 -20.38 15.47 9.16
CA GLU A 384 -21.07 16.25 10.18
C GLU A 384 -20.68 17.74 10.11
N GLU A 385 -19.39 18.04 9.93
CA GLU A 385 -18.90 19.42 9.74
C GLU A 385 -19.49 20.06 8.48
N MET A 386 -19.55 19.33 7.36
CA MET A 386 -20.19 19.81 6.12
C MET A 386 -21.69 20.05 6.30
N MET A 387 -22.40 19.15 6.99
CA MET A 387 -23.82 19.32 7.31
C MET A 387 -24.05 20.52 8.21
N ASN A 388 -23.20 20.74 9.22
CA ASN A 388 -23.31 21.89 10.12
C ASN A 388 -23.01 23.21 9.38
N ALA A 389 -22.01 23.23 8.50
CA ALA A 389 -21.69 24.41 7.68
C ALA A 389 -22.83 24.78 6.72
N SER A 390 -23.42 23.81 6.03
CA SER A 390 -24.55 24.04 5.13
C SER A 390 -25.82 24.49 5.87
N GLN A 391 -26.09 23.97 7.07
CA GLN A 391 -27.18 24.45 7.93
C GLN A 391 -26.93 25.88 8.44
N ALA A 392 -25.68 26.24 8.77
CA ALA A 392 -25.32 27.59 9.15
C ALA A 392 -25.51 28.59 7.99
N GLU A 393 -25.14 28.23 6.76
CA GLU A 393 -25.38 29.05 5.57
C GLU A 393 -26.89 29.19 5.26
N GLY A 394 -27.67 28.10 5.38
CA GLY A 394 -29.12 28.14 5.23
C GLY A 394 -29.83 29.00 6.30
N ALA A 395 -29.30 29.02 7.53
CA ALA A 395 -29.77 29.87 8.62
C ALA A 395 -29.44 31.37 8.41
N VAL A 396 -28.34 31.67 7.72
CA VAL A 396 -27.97 33.04 7.34
C VAL A 396 -28.88 33.56 6.21
N ILE A 397 -29.21 32.73 5.23
CA ILE A 397 -30.13 33.09 4.12
C ILE A 397 -31.57 33.32 4.63
N THR A 398 -32.04 32.53 5.59
CA THR A 398 -33.37 32.71 6.22
C THR A 398 -33.45 33.93 7.15
N LYS A 399 -32.34 34.32 7.80
CA LYS A 399 -32.26 35.57 8.57
C LYS A 399 -32.12 36.82 7.70
N SER A 400 -31.55 36.70 6.49
CA SER A 400 -31.49 37.81 5.51
C SER A 400 -32.84 38.10 4.85
N SER A 401 -33.75 37.13 4.80
CA SER A 401 -35.06 37.25 4.14
C SER A 401 -36.20 37.71 5.07
N THR A 402 -35.93 37.95 6.36
CA THR A 402 -36.92 38.42 7.35
C THR A 402 -36.87 39.93 7.65
N SER A 403 -36.14 40.74 6.87
CA SER A 403 -36.01 42.19 7.15
C SER A 403 -36.66 43.16 6.14
N VAL A 404 -37.49 42.68 5.21
CA VAL A 404 -38.24 43.59 4.31
C VAL A 404 -39.72 43.24 4.33
N CYS A 405 -40.49 43.91 5.20
CA CYS A 405 -41.68 44.70 4.81
C CYS A 405 -42.40 45.23 6.06
N LEU A 406 -42.50 46.56 6.18
CA LEU A 406 -43.70 47.26 6.66
C LEU A 406 -43.52 48.76 6.42
N GLN A 407 -44.07 49.26 5.33
CA GLN A 407 -44.81 50.53 5.33
C GLN A 407 -45.83 50.56 4.18
N SER A 408 -47.03 50.95 4.58
CA SER A 408 -48.31 50.98 3.87
C SER A 408 -48.37 51.93 2.67
N THR A 409 -49.22 51.63 1.68
CA THR A 409 -50.49 52.36 1.41
C THR A 409 -51.28 51.77 0.24
N GLY A 410 -52.57 51.50 0.47
CA GLY A 410 -53.71 51.89 -0.37
C GLY A 410 -53.93 51.22 -1.74
N GLY A 411 -55.08 50.53 -1.89
CA GLY A 411 -55.70 50.29 -3.20
C GLY A 411 -56.61 49.07 -3.25
N MET A 412 -57.94 49.30 -3.22
CA MET A 412 -58.99 48.29 -3.45
C MET A 412 -58.98 47.75 -4.88
N ALA A 413 -59.26 46.45 -5.08
CA ALA A 413 -60.35 45.93 -5.93
C ALA A 413 -60.30 44.39 -6.09
N ASN A 414 -61.49 43.78 -6.05
CA ASN A 414 -61.79 42.36 -6.27
C ASN A 414 -61.57 41.92 -7.74
N PHE A 415 -61.18 40.65 -7.97
CA PHE A 415 -62.01 39.56 -8.55
C PHE A 415 -61.17 38.40 -9.16
N SER A 416 -61.62 37.17 -8.82
CA SER A 416 -61.70 35.92 -9.60
C SER A 416 -60.55 35.39 -10.50
N GLU A 417 -60.06 34.20 -10.11
CA GLU A 417 -60.18 32.91 -10.84
C GLU A 417 -59.29 32.57 -12.07
N MET A 418 -58.94 31.28 -12.13
CA MET A 418 -58.48 30.42 -13.25
C MET A 418 -56.99 30.10 -13.45
N ALA A 419 -56.65 28.88 -12.99
CA ALA A 419 -56.02 27.75 -13.70
C ALA A 419 -55.17 27.97 -14.98
N ALA A 420 -53.89 27.52 -14.90
CA ALA A 420 -53.16 26.55 -15.77
C ALA A 420 -53.12 26.75 -17.31
N PRO A 421 -52.27 26.03 -18.09
CA PRO A 421 -50.89 25.53 -17.89
C PRO A 421 -49.96 25.68 -19.14
N LEU A 422 -48.71 25.19 -18.99
CA LEU A 422 -47.90 24.43 -19.97
C LEU A 422 -47.21 25.08 -21.19
N ALA A 423 -46.06 24.45 -21.49
CA ALA A 423 -45.30 24.37 -22.75
C ALA A 423 -44.36 25.56 -23.05
N SER A 424 -43.21 25.41 -23.73
CA SER A 424 -42.34 24.30 -24.13
C SER A 424 -41.19 24.94 -24.92
N GLU A 425 -39.99 24.39 -24.78
CA GLU A 425 -38.93 24.29 -25.81
C GLU A 425 -38.22 25.51 -26.43
N SER A 426 -36.93 25.23 -26.68
CA SER A 426 -36.04 25.69 -27.76
C SER A 426 -35.16 26.93 -27.54
N ASP A 427 -33.90 26.63 -27.23
CA ASP A 427 -32.72 26.81 -28.09
C ASP A 427 -32.14 28.21 -28.38
N PHE A 428 -30.82 28.19 -28.56
CA PHE A 428 -29.87 29.21 -29.01
C PHE A 428 -29.40 30.31 -28.05
N GLY A 429 -28.08 30.30 -27.79
CA GLY A 429 -27.32 31.54 -27.62
C GLY A 429 -26.08 31.42 -26.73
N LYS A 430 -24.90 31.20 -27.33
CA LYS A 430 -23.64 31.74 -26.77
C LYS A 430 -23.81 33.24 -26.52
N PRO A 431 -23.20 33.84 -25.48
CA PRO A 431 -21.93 34.52 -25.76
C PRO A 431 -20.93 34.62 -24.59
N ALA A 432 -19.72 35.02 -24.98
CA ALA A 432 -18.78 35.92 -24.30
C ALA A 432 -18.06 35.46 -23.02
N SER A 433 -16.74 35.36 -23.20
CA SER A 433 -15.68 35.57 -22.21
C SER A 433 -15.91 36.84 -21.37
N LEU A 434 -15.88 36.69 -20.05
CA LEU A 434 -15.66 37.79 -19.13
C LEU A 434 -14.52 37.41 -18.17
N ASN A 435 -13.38 38.08 -18.36
CA ASN A 435 -12.34 38.21 -17.36
C ASN A 435 -12.94 38.95 -16.15
N GLY A 436 -12.92 38.31 -14.99
CA GLY A 436 -13.35 38.89 -13.73
C GLY A 436 -12.59 38.23 -12.58
N THR A 437 -11.40 38.74 -12.30
CA THR A 437 -10.68 38.50 -11.05
C THR A 437 -11.52 39.03 -9.89
N GLN A 438 -12.07 38.15 -9.07
CA GLN A 438 -12.54 38.48 -7.73
C GLN A 438 -11.63 37.81 -6.71
N ASN A 439 -10.80 38.66 -6.07
CA ASN A 439 -10.08 38.33 -4.86
C ASN A 439 -11.10 38.11 -3.73
N ILE A 440 -11.19 36.88 -3.24
CA ILE A 440 -11.76 36.60 -1.92
C ILE A 440 -10.57 36.53 -0.96
N ALA A 441 -10.44 37.56 -0.13
CA ALA A 441 -9.53 37.59 0.99
C ALA A 441 -10.10 36.71 2.10
N THR A 442 -9.40 35.63 2.43
CA THR A 442 -9.56 34.93 3.70
C THR A 442 -8.23 35.01 4.45
N THR A 443 -8.30 35.63 5.62
CA THR A 443 -7.21 35.78 6.58
C THR A 443 -6.92 34.45 7.26
N SER A 444 -5.74 33.89 7.02
CA SER A 444 -5.05 33.05 8.00
C SER A 444 -3.58 33.46 8.04
N SER A 445 -3.15 33.89 9.22
CA SER A 445 -1.77 34.21 9.54
C SER A 445 -0.96 32.91 9.60
N HIS A 446 0.05 32.74 8.75
CA HIS A 446 1.32 32.02 9.00
C HIS A 446 2.31 32.41 7.87
N CYS A 447 3.59 32.59 8.23
CA CYS A 447 4.67 33.11 7.37
C CYS A 447 4.69 32.50 5.96
N MET A 448 4.55 33.33 4.93
CA MET A 448 4.94 33.01 3.55
C MET A 448 6.26 33.73 3.23
N ASP A 449 7.34 32.97 3.10
CA ASP A 449 8.53 33.46 2.39
C ASP A 449 8.25 33.39 0.88
N LYS A 450 8.27 34.55 0.23
CA LYS A 450 8.09 34.69 -1.22
C LYS A 450 9.35 34.20 -1.95
N VAL A 451 9.21 33.19 -2.80
CA VAL A 451 10.19 32.89 -3.85
C VAL A 451 9.68 33.54 -5.14
N GLU A 452 10.34 34.61 -5.57
CA GLU A 452 10.12 35.20 -6.90
C GLU A 452 11.07 34.52 -7.91
N CYS A 453 10.50 33.82 -8.90
CA CYS A 453 11.26 33.23 -9.99
C CYS A 453 11.35 34.21 -11.16
N ASN A 454 12.57 34.62 -11.52
CA ASN A 454 12.88 35.24 -12.82
C ASN A 454 14.07 34.48 -13.42
N GLY A 455 13.87 33.88 -14.59
CA GLY A 455 14.90 33.47 -15.56
C GLY A 455 16.17 32.76 -15.03
N ASP A 456 16.28 31.46 -15.35
CA ASP A 456 17.47 30.60 -15.34
C ASP A 456 18.39 30.49 -14.11
N HIS A 457 18.19 31.23 -13.01
CA HIS A 457 18.95 31.03 -11.77
C HIS A 457 18.09 31.21 -10.51
N CYS A 458 17.90 30.13 -9.75
CA CYS A 458 17.37 30.17 -8.38
C CYS A 458 18.53 30.13 -7.38
N GLN A 459 18.74 31.20 -6.61
CA GLN A 459 19.60 31.19 -5.42
C GLN A 459 18.72 31.30 -4.17
N CYS A 460 18.78 30.28 -3.30
CA CYS A 460 18.19 30.32 -1.96
C CYS A 460 19.19 30.95 -0.99
N SER A 461 18.88 32.12 -0.47
CA SER A 461 19.62 32.73 0.62
C SER A 461 19.23 32.07 1.94
N HIS A 462 19.84 30.93 2.28
CA HIS A 462 20.20 30.47 3.65
C HIS A 462 20.82 29.06 3.58
N CYS A 463 22.00 28.94 2.96
CA CYS A 463 22.92 27.82 3.20
C CYS A 463 24.28 28.40 3.57
N LYS A 464 24.64 28.37 4.85
CA LYS A 464 26.05 28.54 5.24
C LYS A 464 26.79 27.26 4.82
N PRO A 465 27.92 27.34 4.10
CA PRO A 465 28.72 26.16 3.81
C PRO A 465 29.39 25.69 5.11
N THR A 466 28.99 24.52 5.61
CA THR A 466 29.79 23.77 6.58
C THR A 466 30.97 23.15 5.86
N SER A 467 32.14 23.75 6.00
CA SER A 467 33.42 23.18 5.62
C SER A 467 33.75 21.99 6.54
N PHE A 468 33.65 20.76 6.04
CA PHE A 468 34.26 19.60 6.68
C PHE A 468 35.72 19.51 6.23
N SER A 469 36.65 19.95 7.09
CA SER A 469 38.07 19.63 6.98
C SER A 469 38.33 18.36 7.80
N GLY A 470 38.19 17.19 7.16
CA GLY A 470 38.61 15.91 7.72
C GLY A 470 40.09 15.66 7.40
N ILE A 471 40.95 15.77 8.41
CA ILE A 471 42.35 15.39 8.35
C ILE A 471 42.42 13.87 8.33
N LEU A 472 42.93 13.30 7.24
CA LEU A 472 43.40 11.91 7.17
C LEU A 472 44.73 11.82 7.92
N THR A 473 44.74 11.17 9.09
CA THR A 473 45.96 10.60 9.67
C THR A 473 45.94 9.10 9.43
N SER A 474 46.97 8.65 8.71
CA SER A 474 47.35 7.26 8.52
C SER A 474 47.85 6.62 9.81
N GLU A 475 47.37 5.41 10.12
CA GLU A 475 48.17 4.28 10.62
C GLU A 475 47.67 2.99 9.97
#